data_AF-A0A4Q8QPW7-F1
#
_entry.id   AF-A0A4Q8QPW7-F1
#
_cell.length_a   1.000
_cell.length_b   1.000
_cell.length_c   1.000
_cell.angle_alpha   90.00
_cell.angle_beta   90.00
_cell.angle_gamma   90.00
#
_symmetry.space_group_name_H-M   'P 1'
#
loop_
_entity.id
_entity.type
_entity.pdbx_description
1 polymer ?
#
loop_
_entity_poly.entity_id
_entity_poly.type
_entity_poly.pdbx_seq_one_letter_code
_entity_poly.pdbx_strand_id
1 'polypeptide(L)'
;MNAGWKIFLLSLALFAIAFGAERLLVPDIVPIGFAEEPQSLLSVQTAFVLRAIELIAGSVAAISLVITLGAWVRTRSTRSHA
;
A
#
# COMPACT_ATOMS: atom_id res chain seq x y z
N MET A 1 5.87 -20.40 5.46
CA MET A 1 5.91 -19.18 4.62
C MET A 1 6.99 -18.25 5.16
N ASN A 2 7.97 -17.87 4.32
CA ASN A 2 9.09 -17.00 4.75
C ASN A 2 8.55 -15.66 5.28
N ALA A 3 9.26 -15.07 6.25
CA ALA A 3 8.84 -13.81 6.90
C ALA A 3 8.62 -12.67 5.89
N GLY A 4 9.46 -12.55 4.86
CA GLY A 4 9.30 -11.54 3.81
C GLY A 4 7.98 -11.66 3.04
N TRP A 5 7.57 -12.88 2.67
CA TRP A 5 6.27 -13.13 2.03
C TRP A 5 5.09 -12.77 2.95
N LYS A 6 5.20 -13.02 4.27
CA LYS A 6 4.16 -12.60 5.22
C LYS A 6 4.04 -11.08 5.29
N ILE A 7 5.15 -10.36 5.40
CA ILE A 7 5.17 -8.89 5.44
C ILE A 7 4.59 -8.33 4.15
N PHE A 8 5.00 -8.85 2.99
CA PHE A 8 4.46 -8.42 1.70
C PHE A 8 2.94 -8.57 1.64
N LEU A 9 2.41 -9.75 1.99
CA LEU A 9 0.96 -10.00 1.94
C LEU A 9 0.17 -9.14 2.93
N LEU A 10 0.70 -8.93 4.14
CA LEU A 10 0.06 -8.07 5.14
C LEU A 10 0.05 -6.60 4.69
N SER A 11 1.16 -6.10 4.15
CA SER A 11 1.22 -4.74 3.61
C SER A 11 0.32 -4.57 2.39
N LEU A 12 0.25 -5.58 1.51
CA LEU A 12 -0.65 -5.57 0.37
C LEU A 12 -2.12 -5.59 0.79
N ALA A 13 -2.47 -6.39 1.81
CA ALA A 13 -3.81 -6.41 2.36
C ALA A 13 -4.19 -5.05 2.98
N LEU A 14 -3.27 -4.45 3.76
CA LEU A 14 -3.49 -3.13 4.34
C LEU A 14 -3.67 -2.05 3.26
N PHE A 15 -2.85 -2.11 2.20
CA PHE A 15 -2.99 -1.24 1.03
C PHE A 15 -4.38 -1.39 0.39
N ALA A 16 -4.82 -2.61 0.12
CA ALA A 16 -6.11 -2.87 -0.51
C ALA A 16 -7.29 -2.40 0.37
N ILE A 17 -7.19 -2.58 1.68
CA ILE A 17 -8.20 -2.11 2.64
C ILE A 17 -8.24 -0.58 2.65
N ALA A 18 -7.10 0.10 2.73
CA ALA A 18 -7.04 1.56 2.72
C ALA A 18 -7.59 2.14 1.41
N PHE A 19 -7.20 1.57 0.28
CA PHE A 19 -7.69 1.94 -1.05
C PHE A 19 -9.21 1.74 -1.18
N GLY A 20 -9.72 0.60 -0.73
CA GLY A 20 -11.15 0.34 -0.72
C GLY A 20 -11.92 1.28 0.21
N ALA A 21 -11.38 1.54 1.40
CA ALA A 21 -11.98 2.47 2.36
C ALA A 21 -12.03 3.90 1.82
N GLU A 22 -10.99 4.37 1.12
CA GLU A 22 -10.98 5.69 0.49
C GLU A 22 -12.14 5.83 -0.50
N ARG A 23 -12.36 4.82 -1.34
CA ARG A 23 -13.43 4.84 -2.36
C ARG A 23 -14.83 4.69 -1.79
N LEU A 24 -14.98 4.06 -0.63
CA LEU A 24 -16.28 3.86 0.01
C LEU A 24 -16.67 5.02 0.93
N LEU A 25 -15.71 5.54 1.70
CA LEU A 25 -15.98 6.56 2.72
C LEU A 25 -15.88 7.98 2.16
N VAL A 26 -15.08 8.17 1.12
CA VAL A 26 -14.74 9.49 0.61
C VAL A 26 -14.71 9.56 -0.93
N PRO A 27 -15.80 9.17 -1.61
CA PRO A 27 -15.83 9.08 -3.08
C PRO A 27 -15.64 10.42 -3.80
N ASP A 28 -16.07 11.54 -3.18
CA ASP A 28 -16.17 12.85 -3.83
C ASP A 28 -15.14 13.89 -3.33
N ILE A 29 -14.10 13.47 -2.60
CA ILE A 29 -13.03 14.41 -2.20
C ILE A 29 -11.99 14.51 -3.32
N VAL A 30 -12.07 15.63 -4.03
CA VAL A 30 -11.01 16.08 -4.94
C VAL A 30 -9.80 16.61 -4.17
N PRO A 31 -8.58 16.53 -4.76
CA PRO A 31 -7.40 17.15 -4.19
C PRO A 31 -7.63 18.63 -3.87
N ILE A 32 -7.19 19.04 -2.68
CA ILE A 32 -7.33 20.40 -2.15
C ILE A 32 -6.81 21.39 -3.20
N GLY A 33 -7.71 22.24 -3.74
CA GLY A 33 -7.40 23.20 -4.80
C GLY A 33 -8.24 23.06 -6.07
N PHE A 34 -9.03 21.99 -6.23
CA PHE A 34 -9.91 21.79 -7.39
C PHE A 34 -11.39 22.12 -7.17
N ALA A 35 -11.86 22.20 -5.92
CA ALA A 35 -13.25 22.53 -5.62
C ALA A 35 -13.39 24.01 -5.25
N GLU A 36 -14.21 24.75 -6.00
CA GLU A 36 -14.65 26.10 -5.64
C GLU A 36 -15.61 26.08 -4.43
N GLU A 37 -16.21 24.92 -4.13
CA GLU A 37 -17.10 24.73 -2.98
C GLU A 37 -16.38 24.17 -1.73
N PRO A 38 -16.78 24.62 -0.53
CA PRO A 38 -16.18 24.17 0.73
C PRO A 38 -16.45 22.67 0.97
N GLN A 39 -15.38 21.89 1.00
CA GLN A 39 -15.44 20.47 1.37
C GLN A 39 -15.49 20.31 2.90
N SER A 40 -16.16 19.25 3.35
CA SER A 40 -16.17 18.87 4.76
C SER A 40 -14.75 18.59 5.25
N LEU A 41 -14.31 19.32 6.28
CA LEU A 41 -12.99 19.17 6.89
C LEU A 41 -12.73 17.73 7.36
N LEU A 42 -13.76 17.05 7.85
CA LEU A 42 -13.66 15.66 8.29
C LEU A 42 -13.37 14.74 7.10
N SER A 43 -14.09 14.90 5.99
CA SER A 43 -13.90 14.10 4.78
C SER A 43 -12.50 14.29 4.19
N VAL A 44 -12.01 15.54 4.16
CA VAL A 44 -10.65 15.86 3.69
C VAL A 44 -9.59 15.20 4.58
N GLN A 45 -9.73 15.28 5.91
CA GLN A 45 -8.80 14.65 6.85
C GLN A 45 -8.81 13.13 6.71
N THR A 46 -9.98 12.50 6.59
CA THR A 46 -10.10 11.05 6.40
C THR A 46 -9.45 10.60 5.09
N ALA A 47 -9.70 11.30 3.97
CA ALA A 47 -9.05 11.00 2.70
C ALA A 47 -7.53 11.12 2.80
N PHE A 48 -7.02 12.18 3.44
CA PHE A 48 -5.58 12.36 3.62
C PHE A 48 -4.93 11.24 4.44
N VAL A 49 -5.57 10.83 5.54
CA VAL A 49 -5.08 9.74 6.39
C VAL A 49 -5.08 8.41 5.64
N LEU A 50 -6.17 8.07 4.95
CA LEU A 50 -6.25 6.85 4.15
C LEU A 50 -5.19 6.82 3.05
N ARG A 51 -4.98 7.95 2.37
CA ARG A 51 -3.95 8.10 1.36
C ARG A 51 -2.54 7.93 1.92
N ALA A 52 -2.27 8.47 3.10
CA ALA A 52 -0.99 8.28 3.79
C ALA A 52 -0.74 6.81 4.12
N ILE A 53 -1.76 6.11 4.64
CA ILE A 53 -1.69 4.67 4.93
C ILE A 53 -1.43 3.87 3.65
N GLU A 54 -2.16 4.18 2.57
CA GLU A 54 -1.98 3.53 1.27
C GLU A 54 -0.52 3.69 0.77
N LEU A 55 0.03 4.90 0.79
CA LEU A 55 1.39 5.16 0.34
C LEU A 55 2.44 4.43 1.20
N ILE A 56 2.27 4.43 2.52
CA ILE A 56 3.18 3.72 3.45
C ILE A 56 3.09 2.21 3.21
N ALA A 57 1.88 1.65 3.18
CA ALA A 57 1.65 0.22 2.98
C ALA A 57 2.19 -0.24 1.62
N GLY A 58 1.94 0.53 0.56
CA GLY A 58 2.45 0.28 -0.78
C GLY A 58 3.98 0.30 -0.82
N SER A 59 4.61 1.26 -0.15
CA SER A 59 6.08 1.34 -0.05
C SER A 59 6.68 0.13 0.67
N VAL A 60 6.10 -0.28 1.80
CA VAL A 60 6.55 -1.47 2.54
C VAL A 60 6.33 -2.75 1.71
N ALA A 61 5.19 -2.86 1.01
CA ALA A 61 4.93 -3.98 0.12
C ALA A 61 5.99 -4.06 -0.99
N ALA A 62 6.32 -2.93 -1.64
CA ALA A 62 7.33 -2.88 -2.69
C ALA A 62 8.72 -3.29 -2.17
N ILE A 63 9.17 -2.73 -1.05
CA ILE A 63 10.48 -3.05 -0.45
C ILE A 63 10.55 -4.53 -0.07
N SER A 64 9.53 -5.04 0.62
CA SER A 64 9.47 -6.44 1.04
C SER A 64 9.47 -7.39 -0.16
N LEU A 65 8.75 -7.05 -1.23
CA LEU A 65 8.70 -7.84 -2.46
C LEU A 65 10.08 -7.92 -3.11
N VAL A 66 10.78 -6.78 -3.27
CA VAL A 66 12.12 -6.73 -3.87
C VAL A 66 13.11 -7.58 -3.08
N ILE A 67 13.15 -7.44 -1.75
CA ILE A 67 14.04 -8.22 -0.87
C ILE A 67 13.71 -9.72 -0.98
N THR A 68 12.44 -10.07 -0.91
CA THR A 68 12.00 -11.47 -0.91
C THR A 68 12.24 -12.15 -2.26
N LEU A 69 11.99 -11.45 -3.37
CA LEU A 69 12.30 -11.92 -4.71
C LEU A 69 13.81 -12.11 -4.90
N GLY A 70 14.63 -11.16 -4.47
CA GLY A 70 16.09 -11.27 -4.53
C GLY A 70 16.61 -12.51 -3.77
N ALA A 71 16.09 -12.74 -2.56
CA ALA A 71 16.44 -13.93 -1.77
C ALA A 71 15.97 -15.25 -2.44
N TRP A 72 14.80 -15.24 -3.06
CA TRP A 72 14.25 -16.40 -3.76
C TRP A 72 15.06 -16.74 -5.03
N VAL A 73 15.43 -15.75 -5.83
CA VAL A 73 16.29 -15.95 -7.02
C VAL A 73 17.64 -16.52 -6.61
N ARG A 74 18.27 -15.96 -5.56
CA ARG A 74 19.57 -16.44 -5.06
C ARG A 74 19.53 -17.91 -4.65
N THR A 75 18.53 -18.31 -3.87
CA THR A 75 18.38 -19.70 -3.41
C THR A 75 18.09 -20.69 -4.55
N ARG A 76 17.40 -20.24 -5.60
CA ARG A 76 17.15 -21.05 -6.80
C ARG A 76 18.42 -21.24 -7.65
N SER A 77 19.23 -20.19 -7.81
CA SER A 77 20.50 -20.25 -8.54
C SER A 77 21.51 -21.19 -7.85
N THR A 78 21.63 -21.13 -6.52
CA THR A 78 22.52 -22.04 -5.77
C THR A 78 22.10 -23.51 -5.83
N ARG A 79 20.80 -23.80 -6.00
CA ARG A 79 20.29 -25.17 -6.20
C ARG A 79 20.50 -25.71 -7.61
N SER A 80 20.77 -24.87 -8.59
CA SER A 80 21.01 -25.29 -9.98
C SER A 80 22.47 -25.71 -10.23
N HIS A 81 23.38 -25.37 -9.32
CA HIS A 81 24.83 -25.65 -9.41
C HIS A 81 25.30 -26.72 -8.42
N ALA A 82 24.38 -27.36 -7.69
CA ALA A 82 24.61 -28.47 -6.77
C ALA A 82 23.93 -29.73 -7.30
#